data_AF-A0A951F1Z3-F1
#
_entry.id   AF-A0A951F1Z3-F1
#
_cell.length_a   1.000
_cell.length_b   1.000
_cell.length_c   1.000
_cell.angle_alpha   90.00
_cell.angle_beta   90.00
_cell.angle_gamma   90.00
#
_symmetry.space_group_name_H-M   'P 1'
#
loop_
_entity.id
_entity.type
_entity.pdbx_description
1 polymer ?
#
loop_
_entity_poly.entity_id
_entity_poly.type
_entity_poly.pdbx_seq_one_letter_code
_entity_poly.pdbx_strand_id
1 'polypeptide(L)'
;MLDQLPRQSASSPLSGDSEDFASSPDSSAAPPPHDPPGNPIVSPHVPRFRRATGPLSREGKAVSSMNRLSHGCRSNVTVLPDEDPVEFEATIRDWFDAYGPQDPVAARLVEDTALADWFLRRNRKRLDQIEQRLPKDAWHWTDSNLKLYNNFLRYKTTAERSFLRAFRELEIHVRRDAQDAEANQRALAQSARIFIRWINRTAALPQCDRMRVRQWVEIEKTPDGVRASLSPTNEQIQKRVAARPKPPTFLTRTLNFTHGVPPEYAWAFPDEVQQLTGALAEQTVLYEDWLRLIERESSYPAGHIGPTDWLFEL
;
A
#
# COMPACT_ATOMS: atom_id res chain seq x y z
N MET A 1 -56.00 29.62 1.43
CA MET A 1 -56.38 28.30 1.96
C MET A 1 -55.06 27.65 2.38
N LEU A 2 -54.31 28.10 3.41
CA LEU A 2 -54.64 28.31 4.86
C LEU A 2 -55.33 27.05 5.41
N ASP A 3 -54.82 26.27 6.37
CA ASP A 3 -53.98 26.49 7.59
C ASP A 3 -53.08 25.25 7.84
N GLN A 4 -51.92 25.21 8.53
CA GLN A 4 -51.33 25.87 9.72
C GLN A 4 -51.97 25.54 11.09
N LEU A 5 -51.48 24.45 11.74
CA LEU A 5 -51.18 24.28 13.19
C LEU A 5 -52.37 24.43 14.21
N PRO A 6 -52.28 24.09 15.54
CA PRO A 6 -51.09 24.05 16.41
C PRO A 6 -50.99 22.97 17.53
N ARG A 7 -49.85 23.04 18.22
CA ARG A 7 -49.49 22.44 19.52
C ARG A 7 -50.36 22.98 20.66
N GLN A 8 -50.56 22.19 21.73
CA GLN A 8 -50.65 22.70 23.10
C GLN A 8 -50.03 21.73 24.12
N SER A 9 -49.31 22.34 25.05
CA SER A 9 -48.74 21.78 26.26
C SER A 9 -49.61 22.20 27.46
N ALA A 10 -49.60 21.40 28.52
CA ALA A 10 -49.38 21.81 29.93
C ALA A 10 -50.36 21.20 30.97
N SER A 11 -49.74 20.89 32.12
CA SER A 11 -50.26 21.01 33.49
C SER A 11 -50.79 19.76 34.20
N SER A 12 -49.94 19.20 35.07
CA SER A 12 -50.32 18.63 36.38
C SER A 12 -50.79 19.76 37.34
N PRO A 13 -51.42 19.47 38.51
CA PRO A 13 -50.61 19.16 39.72
C PRO A 13 -51.29 18.30 40.84
N LEU A 14 -50.45 17.77 41.76
CA LEU A 14 -50.53 17.71 43.26
C LEU A 14 -51.84 17.18 43.92
N SER A 15 -51.93 16.45 45.05
CA SER A 15 -51.03 15.98 46.14
C SER A 15 -51.87 15.13 47.12
N GLY A 16 -51.20 14.42 48.02
CA GLY A 16 -51.69 14.05 49.37
C GLY A 16 -51.68 12.54 49.62
N ASP A 17 -51.22 11.99 50.75
CA ASP A 17 -50.57 12.47 51.97
C ASP A 17 -50.21 11.17 52.75
N SER A 18 -48.94 10.99 53.19
CA SER A 18 -48.47 10.90 54.60
C SER A 18 -49.12 9.78 55.45
N GLU A 19 -48.46 8.96 56.27
CA GLU A 19 -47.44 9.14 57.32
C GLU A 19 -46.73 7.75 57.52
N ASP A 20 -45.57 7.54 58.16
CA ASP A 20 -45.15 8.13 59.42
C ASP A 20 -43.65 7.91 59.77
N PHE A 21 -43.19 8.73 60.71
CA PHE A 21 -41.84 9.02 61.25
C PHE A 21 -41.01 7.87 61.84
N ALA A 22 -39.66 7.97 61.80
CA ALA A 22 -38.83 8.33 62.98
C ALA A 22 -37.28 8.37 62.74
N SER A 23 -36.72 9.55 63.03
CA SER A 23 -35.43 9.86 63.73
C SER A 23 -34.04 9.53 63.14
N SER A 24 -33.27 10.60 62.86
CA SER A 24 -31.79 10.69 62.75
C SER A 24 -31.14 10.94 64.15
N PRO A 25 -29.83 11.26 64.31
CA PRO A 25 -28.56 10.92 63.60
C PRO A 25 -27.45 10.40 64.57
N ASP A 26 -26.32 9.84 64.08
CA ASP A 26 -24.97 10.18 64.61
C ASP A 26 -23.81 9.70 63.69
N SER A 27 -22.75 10.50 63.62
CA SER A 27 -21.54 10.32 62.82
C SER A 27 -20.39 9.81 63.67
N SER A 28 -19.73 8.70 63.29
CA SER A 28 -18.33 8.38 63.62
C SER A 28 -17.98 6.94 63.24
N ALA A 29 -17.28 6.71 62.12
CA ALA A 29 -16.47 5.50 61.93
C ALA A 29 -15.33 5.72 60.90
N ALA A 30 -14.12 5.37 61.31
CA ALA A 30 -12.85 5.51 60.60
C ALA A 30 -12.72 4.63 59.34
N PRO A 31 -11.79 4.94 58.40
CA PRO A 31 -11.57 4.13 57.20
C PRO A 31 -10.86 2.80 57.50
N PRO A 32 -11.15 1.71 56.76
CA PRO A 32 -10.50 0.40 56.95
C PRO A 32 -9.06 0.36 56.39
N PRO A 33 -8.23 -0.61 56.85
CA PRO A 33 -6.77 -0.59 56.70
C PRO A 33 -6.28 -0.96 55.28
N HIS A 34 -5.12 -0.42 54.91
CA HIS A 34 -4.38 -0.75 53.70
C HIS A 34 -3.74 -2.15 53.79
N ASP A 35 -4.12 -3.06 52.90
CA ASP A 35 -3.39 -4.32 52.65
C ASP A 35 -2.18 -4.08 51.71
N PRO A 36 -1.04 -4.77 51.92
CA PRO A 36 0.15 -4.67 51.06
C PRO A 36 -0.06 -5.36 49.70
N PRO A 37 0.74 -5.04 48.66
CA PRO A 37 0.48 -5.50 47.29
C PRO A 37 0.77 -7.01 47.15
N GLY A 38 -0.29 -7.81 47.22
CA GLY A 38 -0.28 -9.23 46.93
C GLY A 38 -0.15 -9.50 45.43
N ASN A 39 0.86 -10.31 45.08
CA ASN A 39 1.12 -10.84 43.75
C ASN A 39 -0.14 -11.54 43.19
N PRO A 40 -0.60 -11.30 41.94
CA PRO A 40 -1.81 -11.93 41.45
C PRO A 40 -1.60 -13.44 41.25
N ILE A 41 -2.24 -14.26 42.09
CA ILE A 41 -2.35 -15.70 41.89
C ILE A 41 -3.24 -15.92 40.66
N VAL A 42 -2.61 -16.09 39.50
CA VAL A 42 -3.26 -16.55 38.28
C VAL A 42 -3.79 -17.95 38.56
N SER A 43 -5.12 -18.08 38.66
CA SER A 43 -5.79 -19.39 38.62
C SER A 43 -5.29 -20.15 37.38
N PRO A 44 -4.85 -21.42 37.48
CA PRO A 44 -4.38 -22.15 36.32
C PRO A 44 -5.50 -22.17 35.28
N HIS A 45 -5.23 -21.55 34.14
CA HIS A 45 -6.09 -21.57 32.98
C HIS A 45 -6.38 -23.03 32.62
N VAL A 46 -7.57 -23.52 32.92
CA VAL A 46 -8.09 -24.76 32.33
C VAL A 46 -8.68 -24.38 30.97
N PRO A 47 -7.99 -24.62 29.84
CA PRO A 47 -8.56 -24.33 28.54
C PRO A 47 -9.77 -25.24 28.31
N ARG A 48 -10.97 -24.66 28.44
CA ARG A 48 -12.21 -25.25 27.92
C ARG A 48 -12.26 -25.04 26.41
N PHE A 49 -11.40 -25.77 25.70
CA PHE A 49 -11.61 -26.10 24.30
C PHE A 49 -11.19 -27.55 24.13
N ARG A 50 -12.17 -28.46 24.07
CA ARG A 50 -11.96 -29.76 23.42
C ARG A 50 -11.58 -29.43 21.97
N ARG A 51 -10.28 -29.27 21.71
CA ARG A 51 -9.76 -29.25 20.34
C ARG A 51 -10.26 -30.56 19.73
N ALA A 52 -11.03 -30.48 18.67
CA ALA A 52 -11.37 -31.67 17.89
C ALA A 52 -10.04 -32.24 17.40
N THR A 53 -9.51 -33.22 18.12
CA THR A 53 -8.36 -34.02 17.71
C THR A 53 -8.84 -34.79 16.49
N GLY A 54 -8.39 -34.35 15.31
CA GLY A 54 -8.61 -35.11 14.08
C GLY A 54 -8.16 -36.57 14.25
N PRO A 55 -8.61 -37.49 13.40
CA PRO A 55 -8.37 -38.92 13.59
C PRO A 55 -6.88 -39.24 13.75
N LEU A 56 -6.52 -39.83 14.90
CA LEU A 56 -5.15 -40.17 15.26
C LEU A 56 -4.75 -41.57 14.73
N SER A 57 -5.72 -42.45 14.47
CA SER A 57 -5.49 -43.79 13.93
C SER A 57 -5.20 -43.76 12.43
N ARG A 58 -4.43 -44.75 11.94
CA ARG A 58 -4.17 -44.92 10.50
C ARG A 58 -5.48 -45.10 9.72
N GLU A 59 -6.43 -45.86 10.27
CA GLU A 59 -7.77 -46.07 9.69
C GLU A 59 -8.58 -44.77 9.63
N GLY A 60 -8.60 -43.98 10.71
CA GLY A 60 -9.32 -42.71 10.71
C GLY A 60 -8.71 -41.67 9.76
N LYS A 61 -7.38 -41.69 9.58
CA LYS A 61 -6.70 -40.89 8.55
C LYS A 61 -7.05 -41.36 7.14
N ALA A 62 -7.13 -42.67 6.91
CA ALA A 62 -7.55 -43.24 5.62
C ALA A 62 -8.99 -42.86 5.27
N VAL A 63 -9.92 -42.93 6.24
CA VAL A 63 -11.32 -42.49 6.06
C VAL A 63 -11.41 -40.97 5.82
N SER A 64 -10.62 -40.17 6.54
CA SER A 64 -10.55 -38.72 6.30
C SER A 64 -10.00 -38.37 4.91
N SER A 65 -9.01 -39.16 4.43
CA SER A 65 -8.45 -39.06 3.08
C SER A 65 -9.46 -39.50 2.02
N MET A 66 -10.23 -40.56 2.27
CA MET A 66 -11.34 -40.95 1.40
C MET A 66 -12.41 -39.87 1.34
N ASN A 67 -12.81 -39.27 2.46
CA ASN A 67 -13.77 -38.13 2.45
C ASN A 67 -13.26 -36.94 1.62
N ARG A 68 -11.95 -36.72 1.58
CA ARG A 68 -11.33 -35.69 0.73
C ARG A 68 -11.50 -36.01 -0.77
N LEU A 69 -11.47 -37.29 -1.14
CA LEU A 69 -11.59 -37.78 -2.51
C LEU A 69 -13.06 -38.02 -2.94
N SER A 70 -13.96 -38.39 -2.02
CA SER A 70 -15.33 -38.81 -2.36
C SER A 70 -16.22 -37.68 -2.88
N HIS A 71 -16.10 -36.47 -2.32
CA HIS A 71 -16.91 -35.32 -2.75
C HIS A 71 -16.05 -34.16 -3.30
N GLY A 72 -14.72 -34.26 -3.25
CA GLY A 72 -13.81 -33.34 -3.92
C GLY A 72 -13.68 -31.93 -3.31
N CYS A 73 -14.66 -31.45 -2.54
CA CYS A 73 -14.70 -30.09 -1.96
C CYS A 73 -13.53 -29.73 -1.04
N ARG A 74 -12.85 -30.75 -0.47
CA ARG A 74 -11.66 -30.58 0.39
C ARG A 74 -10.39 -31.15 -0.22
N SER A 75 -10.46 -31.56 -1.49
CA SER A 75 -9.35 -32.17 -2.21
C SER A 75 -8.27 -31.15 -2.50
N ASN A 76 -7.02 -31.58 -2.33
CA ASN A 76 -5.86 -30.83 -2.82
C ASN A 76 -5.57 -31.16 -4.29
N VAL A 77 -6.35 -32.05 -4.90
CA VAL A 77 -6.23 -32.39 -6.32
C VAL A 77 -6.88 -31.29 -7.15
N THR A 78 -6.11 -30.75 -8.10
CA THR A 78 -6.52 -29.62 -8.95
C THR A 78 -7.67 -29.97 -9.88
N VAL A 79 -7.63 -31.13 -10.53
CA VAL A 79 -8.71 -31.65 -11.40
C VAL A 79 -9.11 -33.04 -10.91
N LEU A 80 -10.39 -33.23 -10.59
CA LEU A 80 -10.91 -34.52 -10.12
C LEU A 80 -11.16 -35.47 -11.31
N PRO A 81 -11.22 -36.80 -11.08
CA PRO A 81 -11.48 -37.76 -12.16
C PRO A 81 -12.79 -37.56 -12.91
N ASP A 82 -13.78 -36.90 -12.30
CA ASP A 82 -15.08 -36.59 -12.90
C ASP A 82 -15.19 -35.16 -13.46
N GLU A 83 -14.05 -34.48 -13.60
CA GLU A 83 -13.93 -33.14 -14.18
C GLU A 83 -13.12 -33.17 -15.48
N ASP A 84 -13.37 -32.21 -16.37
CA ASP A 84 -12.68 -32.11 -17.64
C ASP A 84 -11.39 -31.28 -17.49
N PRO A 85 -10.20 -31.86 -17.73
CA PRO A 85 -8.94 -31.11 -17.73
C PRO A 85 -8.92 -29.97 -18.75
N VAL A 86 -9.63 -30.10 -19.89
CA VAL A 86 -9.68 -29.06 -20.93
C VAL A 86 -10.44 -27.84 -20.45
N GLU A 87 -11.53 -28.03 -19.69
CA GLU A 87 -12.29 -26.94 -19.08
C GLU A 87 -11.47 -26.21 -18.02
N PHE A 88 -10.67 -26.96 -17.26
CA PHE A 88 -9.73 -26.38 -16.29
C PHE A 88 -8.66 -25.54 -16.98
N GLU A 89 -7.99 -26.08 -18.00
CA GLU A 89 -6.98 -25.35 -18.77
C GLU A 89 -7.57 -24.10 -19.44
N ALA A 90 -8.78 -24.20 -19.99
CA ALA A 90 -9.49 -23.05 -20.55
C ALA A 90 -9.75 -21.98 -19.48
N THR A 91 -10.18 -22.38 -18.27
CA THR A 91 -10.39 -21.45 -17.16
C THR A 91 -9.10 -20.73 -16.80
N ILE A 92 -7.97 -21.44 -16.67
CA ILE A 92 -6.68 -20.81 -16.40
C ILE A 92 -6.31 -19.83 -17.51
N ARG A 93 -6.39 -20.26 -18.78
CA ARG A 93 -6.07 -19.42 -19.93
C ARG A 93 -6.91 -18.16 -19.98
N ASP A 94 -8.22 -18.25 -19.77
CA ASP A 94 -9.13 -17.10 -19.82
C ASP A 94 -8.74 -16.03 -18.79
N TRP A 95 -8.29 -16.43 -17.60
CA TRP A 95 -7.77 -15.51 -16.57
C TRP A 95 -6.44 -14.86 -16.98
N PHE A 96 -5.52 -15.61 -17.61
CA PHE A 96 -4.27 -15.07 -18.13
C PHE A 96 -4.49 -14.12 -19.30
N ASP A 97 -5.41 -14.45 -20.22
CA ASP A 97 -5.75 -13.62 -21.37
C ASP A 97 -6.44 -12.31 -20.94
N ALA A 98 -7.27 -12.36 -19.90
CA ALA A 98 -7.98 -11.18 -19.39
C ALA A 98 -7.05 -10.16 -18.71
N TYR A 99 -6.01 -10.63 -17.99
CA TYR A 99 -5.15 -9.75 -17.19
C TYR A 99 -3.79 -9.48 -17.81
N GLY A 100 -3.27 -10.35 -18.69
CA GLY A 100 -1.99 -10.16 -19.39
C GLY A 100 -0.83 -9.74 -18.48
N PRO A 101 -0.51 -10.53 -17.43
CA PRO A 101 0.46 -10.14 -16.40
C PRO A 101 1.86 -9.90 -17.00
N GLN A 102 2.48 -8.77 -16.65
CA GLN A 102 3.80 -8.35 -17.17
C GLN A 102 4.97 -8.70 -16.24
N ASP A 103 4.68 -9.08 -15.00
CA ASP A 103 5.66 -9.44 -13.99
C ASP A 103 5.32 -10.78 -13.31
N PRO A 104 6.32 -11.45 -12.68
CA PRO A 104 6.11 -12.76 -12.05
C PRO A 104 5.12 -12.76 -10.87
N VAL A 105 4.99 -11.64 -10.15
CA VAL A 105 4.05 -11.53 -9.02
C VAL A 105 2.62 -11.43 -9.55
N ALA A 106 2.38 -10.59 -10.56
CA ALA A 106 1.08 -10.53 -11.23
C ALA A 106 0.70 -11.90 -11.83
N ALA A 107 1.63 -12.59 -12.48
CA ALA A 107 1.37 -13.92 -13.05
C ALA A 107 0.94 -14.93 -11.98
N ARG A 108 1.58 -14.89 -10.80
CA ARG A 108 1.21 -15.75 -9.68
C ARG A 108 -0.18 -15.42 -9.11
N LEU A 109 -0.50 -14.14 -8.97
CA LEU A 109 -1.81 -13.69 -8.47
C LEU A 109 -2.95 -14.08 -9.42
N VAL A 110 -2.71 -14.01 -10.73
CA VAL A 110 -3.66 -14.48 -11.76
C VAL A 110 -3.87 -15.99 -11.63
N GLU A 111 -2.79 -16.78 -11.54
CA GLU A 111 -2.85 -18.24 -11.36
C GLU A 111 -3.63 -18.63 -10.09
N ASP A 112 -3.30 -18.01 -8.94
CA ASP A 112 -3.96 -18.29 -7.66
C ASP A 112 -5.45 -17.93 -7.69
N THR A 113 -5.81 -16.84 -8.38
CA THR A 113 -7.21 -16.41 -8.58
C THR A 113 -7.96 -17.40 -9.46
N ALA A 114 -7.36 -17.85 -10.56
CA ALA A 114 -7.96 -18.80 -11.48
C ALA A 114 -8.19 -20.17 -10.82
N LEU A 115 -7.21 -20.65 -10.02
CA LEU A 115 -7.35 -21.86 -9.20
C LEU A 115 -8.48 -21.72 -8.17
N ALA A 116 -8.58 -20.58 -7.50
CA ALA A 116 -9.63 -20.33 -6.52
C ALA A 116 -11.03 -20.25 -7.16
N ASP A 117 -11.14 -19.66 -8.37
CA ASP A 117 -12.38 -19.67 -9.16
C ASP A 117 -12.80 -21.10 -9.52
N TRP A 118 -11.86 -21.91 -10.02
CA TRP A 118 -12.11 -23.32 -10.32
C TRP A 118 -12.67 -24.09 -9.12
N PHE A 119 -12.03 -23.93 -7.95
CA PHE A 119 -12.53 -24.56 -6.72
C PHE A 119 -13.88 -24.00 -6.28
N LEU A 120 -14.15 -22.71 -6.46
CA LEU A 120 -15.45 -22.13 -6.16
C LEU A 120 -16.54 -22.71 -7.06
N ARG A 121 -16.30 -22.82 -8.38
CA ARG A 121 -17.24 -23.44 -9.34
C ARG A 121 -17.52 -24.88 -8.99
N ARG A 122 -16.48 -25.68 -8.71
CA ARG A 122 -16.63 -27.05 -8.19
C ARG A 122 -17.54 -27.09 -6.97
N ASN A 123 -17.26 -26.29 -5.95
CA ASN A 123 -18.01 -26.31 -4.70
C ASN A 123 -19.47 -25.84 -4.86
N ARG A 124 -19.73 -24.86 -5.75
CA ARG A 124 -21.09 -24.45 -6.14
C ARG A 124 -21.83 -25.60 -6.80
N LYS A 125 -21.24 -26.22 -7.84
CA LYS A 125 -21.81 -27.38 -8.53
C LYS A 125 -22.16 -28.52 -7.58
N ARG A 126 -21.30 -28.81 -6.59
CA ARG A 126 -21.59 -29.86 -5.58
C ARG A 126 -22.71 -29.45 -4.63
N LEU A 127 -22.79 -28.18 -4.21
CA LEU A 127 -23.90 -27.70 -3.39
C LEU A 127 -25.23 -27.81 -4.15
N ASP A 128 -25.26 -27.39 -5.42
CA ASP A 128 -26.45 -27.47 -6.28
C ASP A 128 -26.93 -28.92 -6.43
N GLN A 129 -26.00 -29.87 -6.60
CA GLN A 129 -26.32 -31.30 -6.65
C GLN A 129 -26.91 -31.83 -5.33
N ILE A 130 -26.52 -31.28 -4.18
CA ILE A 130 -27.13 -31.62 -2.89
C ILE A 130 -28.53 -31.03 -2.83
N GLU A 131 -28.70 -29.75 -3.15
CA GLU A 131 -30.00 -29.07 -3.13
C GLU A 131 -31.03 -29.76 -4.02
N GLN A 132 -30.64 -30.22 -5.21
CA GLN A 132 -31.51 -30.98 -6.12
C GLN A 132 -31.99 -32.33 -5.57
N ARG A 133 -31.24 -32.96 -4.67
CA ARG A 133 -31.59 -34.25 -4.06
C ARG A 133 -32.42 -34.09 -2.78
N LEU A 134 -32.45 -32.90 -2.21
CA LEU A 134 -33.22 -32.64 -0.99
C LEU A 134 -34.71 -32.55 -1.30
N PRO A 135 -35.59 -32.94 -0.34
CA PRO A 135 -37.01 -32.65 -0.46
C PRO A 135 -37.23 -31.15 -0.70
N LYS A 136 -38.11 -30.81 -1.66
CA LYS A 136 -38.39 -29.42 -2.03
C LYS A 136 -38.84 -28.59 -0.82
N ASP A 137 -39.68 -29.18 0.03
CA ASP A 137 -40.17 -28.50 1.22
C ASP A 137 -39.26 -28.77 2.43
N ALA A 138 -38.81 -27.68 3.06
CA ALA A 138 -37.81 -27.73 4.12
C ALA A 138 -38.25 -28.51 5.37
N TRP A 139 -39.56 -28.60 5.65
CA TRP A 139 -40.07 -29.36 6.81
C TRP A 139 -39.99 -30.89 6.62
N HIS A 140 -39.73 -31.38 5.40
CA HIS A 140 -39.43 -32.79 5.15
C HIS A 140 -37.95 -33.12 5.32
N TRP A 141 -37.12 -32.15 5.69
CA TRP A 141 -35.70 -32.38 5.88
C TRP A 141 -35.43 -33.14 7.17
N THR A 142 -34.66 -34.22 7.06
CA THR A 142 -34.12 -34.92 8.22
C THR A 142 -32.89 -34.20 8.78
N ASP A 143 -32.48 -34.53 10.00
CA ASP A 143 -31.22 -34.00 10.58
C ASP A 143 -29.99 -34.34 9.70
N SER A 144 -30.02 -35.49 9.03
CA SER A 144 -28.96 -35.90 8.11
C SER A 144 -28.91 -35.02 6.86
N ASN A 145 -30.09 -34.66 6.32
CA ASN A 145 -30.22 -33.74 5.20
C ASN A 145 -29.65 -32.36 5.54
N LEU A 146 -30.05 -31.82 6.71
CA LEU A 146 -29.60 -30.52 7.18
C LEU A 146 -28.08 -30.51 7.41
N LYS A 147 -27.52 -31.57 8.03
CA LYS A 147 -26.08 -31.71 8.24
C LYS A 147 -25.32 -31.79 6.92
N LEU A 148 -25.84 -32.51 5.93
CA LEU A 148 -25.24 -32.62 4.61
C LEU A 148 -25.21 -31.25 3.91
N TYR A 149 -26.36 -30.58 3.82
CA TYR A 149 -26.49 -29.24 3.24
C TYR A 149 -25.52 -28.24 3.89
N ASN A 150 -25.52 -28.15 5.21
CA ASN A 150 -24.65 -27.22 5.95
C ASN A 150 -23.15 -27.48 5.71
N ASN A 151 -22.73 -28.73 5.52
CA ASN A 151 -21.35 -29.05 5.19
C ASN A 151 -20.93 -28.50 3.83
N PHE A 152 -21.75 -28.72 2.78
CA PHE A 152 -21.47 -28.24 1.44
C PHE A 152 -21.60 -26.73 1.31
N LEU A 153 -22.57 -26.12 2.01
CA LEU A 153 -22.70 -24.67 2.11
C LEU A 153 -21.44 -24.04 2.72
N ARG A 154 -20.89 -24.66 3.78
CA ARG A 154 -19.62 -24.21 4.39
C ARG A 154 -18.46 -24.35 3.41
N TYR A 155 -18.36 -25.46 2.67
CA TYR A 155 -17.27 -25.63 1.69
C TYR A 155 -17.34 -24.59 0.58
N LYS A 156 -18.54 -24.32 0.02
CA LYS A 156 -18.75 -23.22 -0.92
C LYS A 156 -18.36 -21.88 -0.32
N THR A 157 -18.78 -21.59 0.91
CA THR A 157 -18.44 -20.33 1.60
C THR A 157 -16.93 -20.19 1.80
N THR A 158 -16.23 -21.27 2.16
CA THR A 158 -14.76 -21.26 2.28
C THR A 158 -14.09 -21.00 0.94
N ALA A 159 -14.50 -21.69 -0.13
CA ALA A 159 -13.96 -21.49 -1.47
C ALA A 159 -14.22 -20.07 -1.99
N GLU A 160 -15.40 -19.52 -1.73
CA GLU A 160 -15.76 -18.15 -2.12
C GLU A 160 -14.89 -17.11 -1.43
N ARG A 161 -14.63 -17.27 -0.13
CA ARG A 161 -13.72 -16.39 0.59
C ARG A 161 -12.30 -16.46 0.06
N SER A 162 -11.81 -17.66 -0.29
CA SER A 162 -10.49 -17.81 -0.92
C SER A 162 -10.43 -17.10 -2.28
N PHE A 163 -11.45 -17.27 -3.13
CA PHE A 163 -11.53 -16.58 -4.42
C PHE A 163 -11.56 -15.06 -4.24
N LEU A 164 -12.46 -14.54 -3.41
CA LEU A 164 -12.59 -13.10 -3.19
C LEU A 164 -11.30 -12.47 -2.63
N ARG A 165 -10.56 -13.22 -1.81
CA ARG A 165 -9.26 -12.79 -1.31
C ARG A 165 -8.24 -12.71 -2.45
N ALA A 166 -8.04 -13.80 -3.19
CA ALA A 166 -7.07 -13.84 -4.30
C ALA A 166 -7.40 -12.77 -5.36
N PHE A 167 -8.67 -12.66 -5.74
CA PHE A 167 -9.13 -11.66 -6.69
C PHE A 167 -8.88 -10.22 -6.19
N ARG A 168 -9.14 -9.94 -4.91
CA ARG A 168 -8.83 -8.63 -4.33
C ARG A 168 -7.34 -8.32 -4.37
N GLU A 169 -6.49 -9.29 -4.03
CA GLU A 169 -5.03 -9.12 -4.05
C GLU A 169 -4.54 -8.83 -5.48
N LEU A 170 -5.05 -9.54 -6.49
CA LEU A 170 -4.81 -9.26 -7.91
C LEU A 170 -5.24 -7.84 -8.30
N GLU A 171 -6.47 -7.45 -7.98
CA GLU A 171 -7.01 -6.13 -8.32
C GLU A 171 -6.21 -4.97 -7.67
N ILE A 172 -5.73 -5.17 -6.44
CA ILE A 172 -4.88 -4.18 -5.77
C ILE A 172 -3.55 -4.02 -6.52
N HIS A 173 -2.93 -5.14 -6.92
CA HIS A 173 -1.66 -5.13 -7.67
C HIS A 173 -1.83 -4.39 -9.01
N VAL A 174 -2.83 -4.77 -9.80
CA VAL A 174 -3.12 -4.14 -11.11
C VAL A 174 -3.36 -2.63 -10.99
N ARG A 175 -4.12 -2.19 -9.97
CA ARG A 175 -4.36 -0.75 -9.75
C ARG A 175 -3.11 0.00 -9.36
N ARG A 176 -2.24 -0.61 -8.55
CA ARG A 176 -0.97 -0.01 -8.15
C ARG A 176 -0.07 0.18 -9.36
N ASP A 177 0.08 -0.84 -10.21
CA ASP A 177 0.90 -0.75 -11.42
C ASP A 177 0.41 0.35 -12.37
N ALA A 178 -0.92 0.48 -12.53
CA ALA A 178 -1.51 1.54 -13.33
C ALA A 178 -1.23 2.95 -12.76
N GLN A 179 -1.31 3.10 -11.44
CA GLN A 179 -0.99 4.36 -10.75
C GLN A 179 0.50 4.72 -10.89
N ASP A 180 1.38 3.74 -10.73
CA ASP A 180 2.83 3.93 -10.87
C ASP A 180 3.19 4.31 -12.32
N ALA A 181 2.54 3.68 -13.32
CA ALA A 181 2.70 4.04 -14.72
C ALA A 181 2.22 5.47 -15.03
N GLU A 182 1.07 5.89 -14.48
CA GLU A 182 0.57 7.25 -14.64
C GLU A 182 1.49 8.28 -13.96
N ALA A 183 1.98 7.98 -12.75
CA ALA A 183 2.94 8.82 -12.05
C ALA A 183 4.24 9.00 -12.86
N ASN A 184 4.76 7.92 -13.44
CA ASN A 184 5.93 7.94 -14.33
C ASN A 184 5.68 8.77 -15.59
N GLN A 185 4.51 8.64 -16.22
CA GLN A 185 4.14 9.46 -17.38
C GLN A 185 4.05 10.94 -17.04
N ARG A 186 3.48 11.29 -15.88
CA ARG A 186 3.42 12.69 -15.41
C ARG A 186 4.81 13.25 -15.13
N ALA A 187 5.69 12.47 -14.50
CA ALA A 187 7.08 12.85 -14.27
C ALA A 187 7.84 13.05 -15.60
N LEU A 188 7.62 12.19 -16.60
CA LEU A 188 8.18 12.33 -17.94
C LEU A 188 7.63 13.56 -18.66
N ALA A 189 6.32 13.81 -18.59
CA ALA A 189 5.71 15.00 -19.19
C ALA A 189 6.21 16.29 -18.52
N GLN A 190 6.39 16.27 -17.20
CA GLN A 190 6.97 17.37 -16.45
C GLN A 190 8.41 17.61 -16.90
N SER A 191 9.27 16.60 -16.92
CA SER A 191 10.66 16.72 -17.39
C SER A 191 10.76 17.17 -18.87
N ALA A 192 9.86 16.74 -19.74
CA ALA A 192 9.80 17.20 -21.14
C ALA A 192 9.43 18.70 -21.24
N ARG A 193 8.41 19.15 -20.49
CA ARG A 193 8.03 20.59 -20.44
C ARG A 193 9.18 21.47 -19.99
N ILE A 194 9.87 21.01 -18.95
CA ILE A 194 11.08 21.58 -18.38
C ILE A 194 12.16 21.74 -19.46
N PHE A 195 12.46 20.66 -20.18
CA PHE A 195 13.48 20.63 -21.21
C PHE A 195 13.16 21.56 -22.38
N ILE A 196 11.90 21.58 -22.84
CA ILE A 196 11.43 22.48 -23.91
C ILE A 196 11.63 23.95 -23.52
N ARG A 197 11.32 24.34 -22.27
CA ARG A 197 11.54 25.72 -21.80
C ARG A 197 13.02 26.10 -21.83
N TRP A 198 13.89 25.18 -21.41
CA TRP A 198 15.34 25.38 -21.49
C TRP A 198 15.82 25.55 -22.93
N ILE A 199 15.35 24.73 -23.87
CA ILE A 199 15.66 24.88 -25.30
C ILE A 199 15.22 26.26 -25.80
N ASN A 200 13.99 26.67 -25.52
CA ASN A 200 13.47 27.95 -25.99
C ASN A 200 14.27 29.14 -25.45
N ARG A 201 14.60 29.14 -24.15
CA ARG A 201 15.38 30.22 -23.51
C ARG A 201 16.81 30.27 -24.07
N THR A 202 17.41 29.12 -24.34
CA THR A 202 18.78 29.06 -24.89
C THR A 202 18.84 29.36 -26.39
N ALA A 203 17.80 29.04 -27.16
CA ALA A 203 17.68 29.39 -28.58
C ALA A 203 17.52 30.90 -28.82
N ALA A 204 16.93 31.62 -27.86
CA ALA A 204 16.79 33.08 -27.91
C ALA A 204 18.12 33.84 -27.71
N LEU A 205 19.18 33.16 -27.24
CA LEU A 205 20.48 33.78 -27.01
C LEU A 205 21.30 33.88 -28.31
N PRO A 206 22.03 34.98 -28.54
CA PRO A 206 22.89 35.13 -29.71
C PRO A 206 23.94 34.01 -29.78
N GLN A 207 24.17 33.45 -30.96
CA GLN A 207 25.07 32.31 -31.15
C GLN A 207 26.54 32.61 -30.78
N CYS A 208 26.96 33.87 -30.88
CA CYS A 208 28.28 34.35 -30.46
C CYS A 208 28.44 34.47 -28.92
N ASP A 209 27.35 34.36 -28.16
CA ASP A 209 27.31 34.54 -26.71
C ASP A 209 27.32 33.19 -25.97
N ARG A 210 28.22 32.28 -26.38
CA ARG A 210 28.35 30.94 -25.77
C ARG A 210 29.53 30.88 -24.79
N MET A 211 29.82 31.96 -24.08
CA MET A 211 30.87 31.96 -23.07
C MET A 211 30.45 31.09 -21.87
N ARG A 212 31.33 30.18 -21.45
CA ARG A 212 31.06 29.21 -20.37
C ARG A 212 32.10 29.29 -19.27
N VAL A 213 31.68 29.01 -18.05
CA VAL A 213 32.54 28.68 -16.90
C VAL A 213 32.24 27.24 -16.49
N ARG A 214 33.28 26.49 -16.10
CA ARG A 214 33.13 25.15 -15.52
C ARG A 214 33.51 25.15 -14.05
N GLN A 215 32.77 24.39 -13.25
CA GLN A 215 33.03 24.16 -11.84
C GLN A 215 32.98 22.66 -11.57
N TRP A 216 34.00 22.13 -10.91
CA TRP A 216 34.00 20.76 -10.40
C TRP A 216 33.35 20.73 -9.02
N VAL A 217 32.49 19.75 -8.79
CA VAL A 217 31.80 19.53 -7.52
C VAL A 217 32.03 18.09 -7.11
N GLU A 218 32.72 17.89 -5.99
CA GLU A 218 32.93 16.57 -5.42
C GLU A 218 31.88 16.32 -4.34
N ILE A 219 31.12 15.23 -4.47
CA ILE A 219 29.99 14.89 -3.61
C ILE A 219 30.31 13.60 -2.87
N GLU A 220 30.41 13.72 -1.56
CA GLU A 220 30.76 12.63 -0.66
C GLU A 220 29.61 12.35 0.32
N LYS A 221 29.31 11.06 0.53
CA LYS A 221 28.43 10.60 1.60
C LYS A 221 29.25 10.55 2.90
N THR A 222 28.84 11.34 3.89
CA THR A 222 29.42 11.36 5.24
C THR A 222 28.43 10.76 6.26
N PRO A 223 28.88 10.35 7.46
CA PRO A 223 27.96 9.84 8.49
C PRO A 223 26.85 10.81 8.89
N ASP A 224 27.11 12.12 8.76
CA ASP A 224 26.19 13.21 9.14
C ASP A 224 25.35 13.75 7.96
N GLY A 225 25.46 13.14 6.77
CA GLY A 225 24.74 13.56 5.56
C GLY A 225 25.63 13.66 4.32
N VAL A 226 25.25 14.49 3.35
CA VAL A 226 26.01 14.67 2.09
C VAL A 226 26.81 15.97 2.14
N ARG A 227 28.10 15.91 1.76
CA ARG A 227 28.97 17.08 1.66
C ARG A 227 29.36 17.34 0.20
N ALA A 228 29.25 18.60 -0.23
CA ALA A 228 29.71 19.06 -1.54
C ALA A 228 30.96 19.95 -1.40
N SER A 229 32.00 19.64 -2.18
CA SER A 229 33.27 20.38 -2.22
C SER A 229 33.46 21.01 -3.60
N LEU A 230 33.70 22.32 -3.66
CA LEU A 230 33.65 23.10 -4.90
C LEU A 230 35.04 23.56 -5.36
N SER A 231 35.37 23.27 -6.61
CA SER A 231 36.64 23.67 -7.24
C SER A 231 36.42 24.23 -8.65
N PRO A 232 36.61 25.53 -8.91
CA PRO A 232 36.83 26.62 -7.94
C PRO A 232 35.60 26.92 -7.05
N THR A 233 35.79 27.65 -5.94
CA THR A 233 34.68 28.07 -5.07
C THR A 233 33.78 29.09 -5.75
N ASN A 234 32.53 29.25 -5.27
CA ASN A 234 31.58 30.21 -5.84
C ASN A 234 32.15 31.66 -5.84
N GLU A 235 32.79 32.08 -4.75
CA GLU A 235 33.43 33.40 -4.64
C GLU A 235 34.58 33.57 -5.63
N GLN A 236 35.39 32.53 -5.87
CA GLN A 236 36.47 32.57 -6.85
C GLN A 236 35.92 32.75 -8.27
N ILE A 237 34.80 32.09 -8.59
CA ILE A 237 34.11 32.27 -9.87
C ILE A 237 33.60 33.71 -10.00
N GLN A 238 32.91 34.24 -8.98
CA GLN A 238 32.40 35.62 -8.98
C GLN A 238 33.53 36.64 -9.18
N LYS A 239 34.66 36.51 -8.47
CA LYS A 239 35.84 37.40 -8.63
C LYS A 239 36.40 37.33 -10.05
N ARG A 240 36.54 36.13 -10.63
CA ARG A 240 37.03 35.96 -12.02
C ARG A 240 36.08 36.57 -13.04
N VAL A 241 34.76 36.47 -12.81
CA VAL A 241 33.75 37.02 -13.71
C VAL A 241 33.68 38.55 -13.60
N ALA A 242 33.81 39.12 -12.41
CA ALA A 242 33.83 40.57 -12.20
C ALA A 242 34.99 41.27 -12.92
N ALA A 243 36.10 40.56 -13.17
CA ALA A 243 37.24 41.07 -13.93
C ALA A 243 37.04 41.04 -15.47
N ARG A 244 35.93 40.47 -15.95
CA ARG A 244 35.64 40.38 -17.39
C ARG A 244 34.79 41.56 -17.86
N PRO A 245 34.96 42.02 -19.11
CA PRO A 245 34.13 43.09 -19.69
C PRO A 245 32.66 42.70 -19.85
N LYS A 246 32.38 41.40 -19.99
CA LYS A 246 31.02 40.85 -20.06
C LYS A 246 30.95 39.56 -19.22
N PRO A 247 29.86 39.31 -18.47
CA PRO A 247 29.68 38.06 -17.76
C PRO A 247 29.54 36.86 -18.71
N PRO A 248 29.87 35.63 -18.28
CA PRO A 248 29.62 34.43 -19.06
C PRO A 248 28.11 34.18 -19.19
N THR A 249 27.73 33.49 -20.24
CA THR A 249 26.33 33.14 -20.48
C THR A 249 25.93 31.93 -19.67
N PHE A 250 26.81 30.93 -19.61
CA PHE A 250 26.54 29.67 -18.93
C PHE A 250 27.57 29.36 -17.86
N LEU A 251 27.12 28.64 -16.85
CA LEU A 251 27.96 27.92 -15.90
C LEU A 251 27.57 26.44 -15.94
N THR A 252 28.57 25.57 -16.04
CA THR A 252 28.40 24.12 -16.01
C THR A 252 29.11 23.55 -14.80
N ARG A 253 28.35 22.90 -13.92
CA ARG A 253 28.87 22.10 -12.82
C ARG A 253 29.00 20.66 -13.28
N THR A 254 30.18 20.07 -13.04
CA THR A 254 30.37 18.62 -13.14
C THR A 254 30.32 18.06 -11.72
N LEU A 255 29.27 17.30 -11.44
CA LEU A 255 29.00 16.67 -10.15
C LEU A 255 29.61 15.28 -10.15
N ASN A 256 30.60 15.06 -9.29
CA ASN A 256 31.27 13.77 -9.11
C ASN A 256 30.75 13.09 -7.85
N PHE A 257 29.98 12.02 -8.03
CA PHE A 257 29.46 11.18 -6.96
C PHE A 257 30.40 9.99 -6.77
N THR A 258 31.13 9.93 -5.66
CA THR A 258 32.15 8.88 -5.44
C THR A 258 31.55 7.51 -5.11
N HIS A 259 30.39 7.48 -4.43
CA HIS A 259 29.78 6.26 -3.88
C HIS A 259 28.27 6.18 -4.15
N GLY A 260 27.87 6.46 -5.40
CA GLY A 260 26.48 6.47 -5.82
C GLY A 260 25.76 7.78 -5.51
N VAL A 261 24.75 8.10 -6.32
CA VAL A 261 23.98 9.33 -6.21
C VAL A 261 23.07 9.30 -4.95
N PRO A 262 23.21 10.24 -4.00
CA PRO A 262 22.33 10.33 -2.84
C PRO A 262 20.88 10.72 -3.21
N PRO A 263 19.87 10.38 -2.38
CA PRO A 263 18.47 10.73 -2.63
C PRO A 263 18.21 12.23 -2.82
N GLU A 264 18.97 13.09 -2.14
CA GLU A 264 18.91 14.56 -2.25
C GLU A 264 19.29 15.06 -3.67
N TYR A 265 19.99 14.21 -4.43
CA TYR A 265 20.42 14.45 -5.80
C TYR A 265 19.62 13.63 -6.81
N ALA A 266 18.44 13.12 -6.46
CA ALA A 266 17.56 12.41 -7.40
C ALA A 266 17.21 13.25 -8.64
N TRP A 267 17.26 14.58 -8.53
CA TRP A 267 17.08 15.52 -9.64
C TRP A 267 18.21 15.46 -10.70
N ALA A 268 19.32 14.78 -10.42
CA ALA A 268 20.35 14.45 -11.41
C ALA A 268 19.95 13.25 -12.30
N PHE A 269 18.78 12.65 -12.06
CA PHE A 269 18.20 11.52 -12.79
C PHE A 269 19.14 10.32 -12.96
N PRO A 270 19.72 9.79 -11.86
CA PRO A 270 20.59 8.63 -11.94
C PRO A 270 19.81 7.39 -12.38
N ASP A 271 20.40 6.59 -13.26
CA ASP A 271 19.92 5.22 -13.49
C ASP A 271 20.15 4.33 -12.25
N GLU A 272 19.56 3.13 -12.24
CA GLU A 272 19.66 2.20 -11.09
C GLU A 272 21.11 1.86 -10.72
N VAL A 273 22.01 1.84 -11.71
CA VAL A 273 23.43 1.54 -11.48
C VAL A 273 24.12 2.75 -10.84
N GLN A 274 23.87 3.95 -11.37
CA GLN A 274 24.43 5.22 -10.87
C GLN A 274 23.98 5.57 -9.45
N GLN A 275 22.83 5.06 -9.00
CA GLN A 275 22.42 5.19 -7.58
C GLN A 275 23.35 4.42 -6.64
N LEU A 276 23.94 3.32 -7.12
CA LEU A 276 24.76 2.40 -6.32
C LEU A 276 26.27 2.59 -6.55
N THR A 277 26.68 3.00 -7.76
CA THR A 277 28.08 3.13 -8.16
C THR A 277 28.48 4.58 -8.38
N GLY A 278 29.78 4.86 -8.37
CA GLY A 278 30.27 6.20 -8.69
C GLY A 278 29.71 6.71 -10.04
N ALA A 279 29.36 7.99 -10.10
CA ALA A 279 28.68 8.59 -11.23
C ALA A 279 29.13 10.04 -11.46
N LEU A 280 29.05 10.49 -12.72
CA LEU A 280 29.24 11.89 -13.09
C LEU A 280 27.92 12.43 -13.63
N ALA A 281 27.51 13.61 -13.16
CA ALA A 281 26.39 14.36 -13.73
C ALA A 281 26.83 15.76 -14.14
N GLU A 282 26.14 16.34 -15.11
CA GLU A 282 26.34 17.74 -15.50
C GLU A 282 25.10 18.57 -15.20
N GLN A 283 25.30 19.72 -14.56
CA GLN A 283 24.27 20.75 -14.38
C GLN A 283 24.71 21.99 -15.15
N THR A 284 24.02 22.32 -16.25
CA THR A 284 24.27 23.55 -17.02
C THR A 284 23.16 24.56 -16.79
N VAL A 285 23.54 25.76 -16.36
CA VAL A 285 22.64 26.86 -16.01
C VAL A 285 23.08 28.16 -16.67
N LEU A 286 22.18 29.12 -16.80
CA LEU A 286 22.56 30.49 -17.13
C LEU A 286 23.29 31.11 -15.95
N TYR A 287 24.31 31.93 -16.22
CA TYR A 287 25.10 32.53 -15.15
C TYR A 287 24.26 33.45 -14.25
N GLU A 288 23.29 34.17 -14.81
CA GLU A 288 22.34 34.99 -14.04
C GLU A 288 21.51 34.14 -13.06
N ASP A 289 21.06 32.96 -13.49
CA ASP A 289 20.28 32.05 -12.64
C ASP A 289 21.18 31.37 -11.61
N TRP A 290 22.44 31.10 -11.96
CA TRP A 290 23.43 30.54 -11.04
C TRP A 290 23.66 31.43 -9.81
N LEU A 291 23.61 32.75 -9.95
CA LEU A 291 23.73 33.68 -8.81
C LEU A 291 22.59 33.50 -7.80
N ARG A 292 21.38 33.24 -8.28
CA ARG A 292 20.23 32.89 -7.42
C ARG A 292 20.40 31.49 -6.81
N LEU A 293 21.01 30.57 -7.56
CA LEU A 293 21.29 29.19 -7.14
C LEU A 293 22.17 29.13 -5.90
N ILE A 294 23.29 29.82 -5.93
CA ILE A 294 24.23 29.83 -4.82
C ILE A 294 23.67 30.54 -3.58
N GLU A 295 22.79 31.54 -3.76
CA GLU A 295 22.10 32.21 -2.65
C GLU A 295 21.15 31.23 -1.94
N ARG A 296 20.35 30.48 -2.70
CA ARG A 296 19.50 29.43 -2.10
C ARG A 296 20.34 28.33 -1.45
N GLU A 297 21.38 27.85 -2.12
CA GLU A 297 22.27 26.81 -1.57
C GLU A 297 22.91 27.23 -0.24
N SER A 298 23.20 28.53 -0.07
CA SER A 298 23.74 29.05 1.20
C SER A 298 22.77 28.92 2.38
N SER A 299 21.47 28.79 2.11
CA SER A 299 20.44 28.56 3.14
C SER A 299 20.30 27.09 3.55
N TYR A 300 20.92 26.15 2.83
CA TYR A 300 20.82 24.74 3.13
C TYR A 300 21.77 24.34 4.27
N PRO A 301 21.27 23.72 5.36
CA PRO A 301 22.09 23.35 6.50
C PRO A 301 23.15 22.27 6.18
N ALA A 302 22.95 21.49 5.12
CA ALA A 302 23.85 20.41 4.70
C ALA A 302 24.83 20.81 3.58
N GLY A 303 24.77 22.04 3.05
CA GLY A 303 25.69 22.51 2.00
C GLY A 303 25.67 21.69 0.70
N HIS A 304 24.54 21.03 0.40
CA HIS A 304 24.37 20.29 -0.84
C HIS A 304 24.02 21.22 -2.02
N ILE A 305 24.30 20.77 -3.23
CA ILE A 305 23.95 21.48 -4.46
C ILE A 305 22.50 21.19 -4.83
N GLY A 306 21.75 22.24 -5.14
CA GLY A 306 20.33 22.14 -5.45
C GLY A 306 20.05 22.02 -6.95
N PRO A 307 18.84 21.54 -7.34
CA PRO A 307 18.39 21.58 -8.72
C PRO A 307 18.23 23.02 -9.22
N THR A 308 18.07 23.21 -10.53
CA THR A 308 17.71 24.52 -11.10
C THR A 308 16.20 24.57 -11.36
N ASP A 309 15.44 24.25 -10.33
CA ASP A 309 14.01 23.98 -10.33
C ASP A 309 13.13 25.23 -10.51
N TRP A 310 13.62 26.43 -10.22
CA TRP A 310 12.90 27.69 -10.56
C TRP A 310 13.01 28.09 -12.03
N LEU A 311 13.81 27.38 -12.84
CA LEU A 311 13.54 27.38 -14.28
C LEU A 311 12.13 26.83 -14.56
N PHE A 312 11.44 26.25 -13.58
CA PHE A 312 10.15 25.58 -13.67
C PHE A 312 9.05 26.21 -12.81
N GLU A 313 9.30 27.33 -12.14
CA GLU A 313 8.24 28.11 -11.48
C GLU A 313 7.52 29.00 -12.52
N LEU A 314 6.19 29.08 -12.34
CA LEU A 314 5.19 29.72 -13.21
C LEU A 314 5.38 31.23 -13.30
#